data_AF-A0A812R6Q2-F1
#
_entry.id   AF-A0A812R6Q2-F1
#
_cell.length_a   1.000
_cell.length_b   1.000
_cell.length_c   1.000
_cell.angle_alpha   90.00
_cell.angle_beta   90.00
_cell.angle_gamma   90.00
#
_symmetry.space_group_name_H-M   'P 1'
#
loop_
_entity.id
_entity.type
_entity.pdbx_description
1 polymer ?
#
loop_
_entity_poly.entity_id
_entity_poly.type
_entity_poly.pdbx_seq_one_letter_code
_entity_poly.pdbx_strand_id
1 'polypeptide(L)'
;MAARDVAPKTWPSGLTAAERIKAEMDRDRRQGGQGEQDGHSEEAFDELLWNQQVTDLHRVMEVAKSVWLLLEHSNEAMVRVALEIALDGTYKKVLWWPDFWFSDHDKREYFKEIVRIKLAIAIANAKGSAVDLSEFQKNEEESELVIGLRKKITELEEALRKARALQEAAEARCRELEAAAAEAADRMAAMEKSLEQLRKEVKDAYRNSLAAPGSDGSEEEILKLKQQLKMSEEQRAKLEEMIAQLKMQLQQASDSGAASDRLNAELQAARKRIEDLESRLKEACTAAPYCTFLPSDLFSLFDALREEAQKEIAALKKQKGPVAAPARQTLADPRHLLALLSSNQIVVGRVRAKAPSSAGTKPAAAG
;
A
#
# COMPACT_ATOMS: atom_id res chain seq x y z
N MET A 1 -4.32 -46.84 -21.03
CA MET A 1 -3.90 -45.58 -20.38
C MET A 1 -4.63 -45.46 -19.07
N ALA A 2 -3.93 -45.61 -17.94
CA ALA A 2 -4.54 -45.48 -16.62
C ALA A 2 -4.78 -44.01 -16.30
N ALA A 3 -6.02 -43.64 -15.97
CA ALA A 3 -6.35 -42.30 -15.52
C ALA A 3 -5.63 -42.02 -14.20
N ARG A 4 -4.75 -41.01 -14.19
CA ARG A 4 -4.17 -40.50 -12.95
C ARG A 4 -5.25 -39.69 -12.24
N ASP A 5 -5.72 -40.20 -11.10
CA ASP A 5 -6.59 -39.46 -10.18
C ASP A 5 -5.81 -38.26 -9.62
N VAL A 6 -6.02 -37.08 -10.22
CA VAL A 6 -5.53 -35.81 -9.66
C VAL A 6 -6.57 -35.37 -8.63
N ALA A 7 -6.30 -35.62 -7.36
CA ALA A 7 -7.16 -35.14 -6.28
C ALA A 7 -7.27 -33.59 -6.35
N PRO A 8 -8.48 -33.03 -6.20
CA PRO A 8 -8.68 -31.59 -6.25
C PRO A 8 -7.92 -30.90 -5.11
N LYS A 9 -6.99 -29.99 -5.46
CA LYS A 9 -6.22 -29.19 -4.50
C LYS A 9 -7.18 -28.29 -3.70
N THR A 10 -7.43 -28.65 -2.44
CA THR A 10 -8.17 -27.79 -1.49
C THR A 10 -7.20 -26.82 -0.83
N TRP A 11 -7.39 -25.53 -1.07
CA TRP A 11 -6.62 -24.47 -0.41
C TRP A 11 -7.22 -24.13 0.96
N PRO A 12 -6.41 -23.70 1.95
CA PRO A 12 -6.92 -23.19 3.22
C PRO A 12 -7.85 -22.00 2.97
N SER A 13 -9.08 -22.07 3.47
CA SER A 13 -10.04 -20.97 3.45
C SER A 13 -9.53 -19.82 4.31
N GLY A 14 -9.27 -18.66 3.70
CA GLY A 14 -8.82 -17.44 4.39
C GLY A 14 -7.69 -16.67 3.71
N LEU A 15 -6.98 -17.27 2.75
CA LEU A 15 -5.93 -16.59 2.00
C LEU A 15 -6.51 -15.74 0.87
N THR A 16 -6.06 -14.49 0.78
CA THR A 16 -6.32 -13.61 -0.36
C THR A 16 -5.65 -14.15 -1.63
N ALA A 17 -6.11 -13.72 -2.82
CA ALA A 17 -5.58 -14.22 -4.09
C ALA A 17 -4.06 -13.99 -4.24
N ALA A 18 -3.56 -12.84 -3.77
CA ALA A 18 -2.13 -12.52 -3.79
C ALA A 18 -1.32 -13.44 -2.86
N GLU A 19 -1.86 -13.79 -1.68
CA GLU A 19 -1.20 -14.72 -0.76
C GLU A 19 -1.20 -16.16 -1.29
N ARG A 20 -2.21 -16.56 -2.07
CA ARG A 20 -2.21 -17.87 -2.74
C ARG A 20 -1.13 -17.95 -3.81
N ILE A 21 -0.99 -16.91 -4.65
CA ILE A 21 0.07 -16.85 -5.67
C ILE A 21 1.44 -16.84 -5.00
N LYS A 22 1.62 -16.05 -3.94
CA LYS A 22 2.88 -16.02 -3.18
C LYS A 22 3.19 -17.37 -2.53
N ALA A 23 2.20 -18.04 -1.96
CA ALA A 23 2.38 -19.36 -1.36
C ALA A 23 2.69 -20.46 -2.40
N GLU A 24 2.14 -20.34 -3.61
CA GLU A 24 2.45 -21.23 -4.73
C GLU A 24 3.88 -20.99 -5.25
N MET A 25 4.27 -19.73 -5.44
CA MET A 25 5.65 -19.38 -5.81
C MET A 25 6.68 -19.78 -4.73
N ASP A 26 6.38 -19.57 -3.46
CA ASP A 26 7.26 -19.97 -2.35
C ASP A 26 7.32 -21.50 -2.22
N ARG A 27 6.25 -22.22 -2.57
CA ARG A 27 6.26 -23.69 -2.65
C ARG A 27 7.11 -24.15 -3.81
N ASP A 28 6.99 -23.56 -4.99
CA ASP A 28 7.80 -23.89 -6.16
C ASP A 28 9.29 -23.58 -5.91
N ARG A 29 9.58 -22.49 -5.18
CA ARG A 29 10.95 -22.13 -4.78
C ARG A 29 11.53 -23.08 -3.73
N ARG A 30 10.71 -23.55 -2.78
CA ARG A 30 11.12 -24.56 -1.78
C ARG A 30 11.24 -25.96 -2.38
N GLN A 31 10.39 -26.30 -3.33
CA GLN A 31 10.50 -27.56 -4.08
C GLN A 31 11.68 -27.51 -5.07
N GLY A 32 12.02 -26.33 -5.61
CA GLY A 32 13.24 -26.11 -6.39
C GLY A 32 14.53 -26.18 -5.56
N GLY A 33 14.53 -25.67 -4.32
CA GLY A 33 15.74 -25.56 -3.49
C GLY A 33 16.15 -26.80 -2.69
N GLN A 34 15.34 -27.88 -2.65
CA GLN A 34 15.70 -29.15 -2.00
C GLN A 34 15.80 -30.34 -2.97
N GLY A 35 15.57 -30.11 -4.27
CA GLY A 35 15.81 -31.07 -5.35
C GLY A 35 17.05 -30.76 -6.20
N GLU A 36 17.83 -29.73 -5.87
CA GLU A 36 18.96 -29.22 -6.68
C GLU A 36 20.28 -30.02 -6.47
N GLN A 37 20.15 -31.32 -6.19
CA GLN A 37 21.20 -32.34 -6.41
C GLN A 37 20.66 -33.58 -7.14
N ASP A 38 19.37 -33.61 -7.51
CA ASP A 38 18.95 -34.47 -8.60
C ASP A 38 19.32 -33.71 -9.86
N GLY A 39 20.38 -34.17 -10.52
CA GLY A 39 20.73 -33.70 -11.83
C GLY A 39 19.46 -33.56 -12.67
N HIS A 40 19.16 -32.35 -13.09
CA HIS A 40 18.95 -32.18 -14.51
C HIS A 40 20.21 -32.72 -15.19
N SER A 41 20.34 -34.05 -15.23
CA SER A 41 20.94 -34.70 -16.37
C SER A 41 20.24 -34.00 -17.53
N GLU A 42 21.00 -33.17 -18.26
CA GLU A 42 20.77 -33.09 -19.69
C GLU A 42 20.33 -34.49 -20.08
N GLU A 43 19.06 -34.67 -20.47
CA GLU A 43 18.53 -35.98 -20.85
C GLU A 43 19.58 -36.57 -21.77
N ALA A 44 20.39 -37.49 -21.21
CA ALA A 44 21.69 -37.77 -21.82
C ALA A 44 21.36 -38.30 -23.19
N PHE A 45 21.81 -37.59 -24.22
CA PHE A 45 21.40 -37.84 -25.59
C PHE A 45 21.61 -39.33 -25.89
N ASP A 46 20.52 -40.10 -25.89
CA ASP A 46 20.58 -41.54 -26.06
C ASP A 46 20.71 -41.82 -27.55
N GLU A 47 21.95 -41.72 -28.02
CA GLU A 47 22.35 -41.95 -29.40
C GLU A 47 21.85 -43.31 -29.90
N LEU A 48 21.82 -44.32 -29.04
CA LEU A 48 21.36 -45.66 -29.39
C LEU A 48 19.85 -45.64 -29.70
N LEU A 49 19.05 -44.96 -28.87
CA LEU A 49 17.62 -44.81 -29.09
C LEU A 49 17.31 -44.03 -30.36
N TRP A 50 18.03 -42.94 -30.61
CA TRP A 50 17.88 -42.14 -31.83
C TRP A 50 18.19 -42.97 -33.08
N ASN A 51 19.31 -43.68 -33.08
CA ASN A 51 19.68 -44.56 -34.18
C ASN A 51 18.60 -45.61 -34.45
N GLN A 52 18.03 -46.23 -33.40
CA GLN A 52 16.93 -47.18 -33.56
C GLN A 52 15.67 -46.52 -34.13
N GLN A 53 15.29 -45.33 -33.66
CA GLN A 53 14.10 -44.62 -34.15
C GLN A 53 14.23 -44.16 -35.60
N VAL A 54 15.43 -43.77 -36.04
CA VAL A 54 15.71 -43.35 -37.42
C VAL A 54 15.80 -44.55 -38.39
N THR A 55 15.96 -45.79 -37.89
CA THR A 55 15.92 -46.97 -38.76
C THR A 55 14.54 -47.26 -39.35
N ASP A 56 13.46 -46.72 -38.75
CA ASP A 56 12.13 -46.78 -39.34
C ASP A 56 11.97 -45.72 -40.43
N LEU A 57 12.50 -46.04 -41.62
CA LEU A 57 12.48 -45.16 -42.78
C LEU A 57 11.07 -44.72 -43.18
N HIS A 58 10.05 -45.54 -42.90
CA HIS A 58 8.66 -45.19 -43.20
C HIS A 58 8.18 -44.04 -42.33
N ARG A 59 8.42 -44.11 -41.01
CA ARG A 59 8.09 -43.02 -40.08
C ARG A 59 8.86 -41.75 -40.40
N VAL A 60 10.17 -41.86 -40.68
CA VAL A 60 10.99 -40.71 -41.06
C VAL A 60 10.43 -40.04 -42.31
N MET A 61 10.06 -40.83 -43.33
CA MET A 61 9.45 -40.33 -44.56
C MET A 61 8.08 -39.67 -44.30
N GLU A 62 7.26 -40.21 -43.39
CA GLU A 62 5.95 -39.65 -43.03
C GLU A 62 6.08 -38.29 -42.34
N VAL A 63 7.02 -38.15 -41.40
CA VAL A 63 7.35 -36.87 -40.76
C VAL A 63 7.88 -35.87 -41.79
N ALA A 64 8.80 -36.30 -42.66
CA ALA A 64 9.35 -35.45 -43.72
C ALA A 64 8.26 -34.94 -44.67
N LYS A 65 7.32 -35.79 -45.09
CA LYS A 65 6.16 -35.39 -45.90
C LYS A 65 5.27 -34.40 -45.17
N SER A 66 5.04 -34.60 -43.87
CA SER A 66 4.21 -33.71 -43.06
C SER A 66 4.84 -32.31 -42.93
N VAL A 67 6.16 -32.24 -42.70
CA VAL A 67 6.91 -30.98 -42.68
C VAL A 67 6.90 -30.32 -44.06
N TRP A 68 7.05 -31.08 -45.13
CA TRP A 68 6.98 -30.57 -46.50
C TRP A 68 5.60 -29.97 -46.83
N LEU A 69 4.50 -30.65 -46.47
CA LEU A 69 3.15 -30.11 -46.65
C LEU A 69 2.91 -28.83 -45.82
N LEU A 70 3.46 -28.76 -44.60
CA LEU A 70 3.41 -27.54 -43.79
C LEU A 70 4.16 -26.38 -44.47
N LEU A 71 5.31 -26.65 -45.09
CA LEU A 71 6.09 -25.68 -45.85
C LEU A 71 5.39 -25.23 -47.14
N GLU A 72 4.57 -26.09 -47.76
CA GLU A 72 3.81 -25.73 -48.96
C GLU A 72 2.71 -24.69 -48.65
N HIS A 73 2.11 -24.77 -47.46
CA HIS A 73 0.98 -23.92 -47.06
C HIS A 73 1.37 -22.78 -46.10
N SER A 74 2.58 -22.79 -45.55
CA SER A 74 3.04 -21.81 -44.55
C SER A 74 4.34 -21.15 -44.98
N ASN A 75 4.64 -19.98 -44.43
CA ASN A 75 5.94 -19.34 -44.62
C ASN A 75 7.05 -20.24 -44.03
N GLU A 76 8.05 -20.58 -44.84
CA GLU A 76 9.21 -21.38 -44.42
C GLU A 76 9.86 -20.86 -43.13
N ALA A 77 9.98 -19.54 -42.98
CA ALA A 77 10.55 -18.92 -41.79
C ALA A 77 9.76 -19.26 -40.52
N MET A 78 8.43 -19.32 -40.62
CA MET A 78 7.57 -19.70 -39.49
C MET A 78 7.78 -21.16 -39.10
N VAL A 79 7.85 -22.06 -40.09
CA VAL A 79 8.08 -23.50 -39.84
C VAL A 79 9.45 -23.73 -39.22
N ARG A 80 10.51 -23.06 -39.72
CA ARG A 80 11.85 -23.11 -39.13
C ARG A 80 11.84 -22.62 -37.67
N VAL A 81 11.23 -21.47 -37.39
CA VAL A 81 11.13 -20.95 -36.01
C VAL A 81 10.34 -21.90 -35.10
N ALA A 82 9.24 -22.46 -35.58
CA ALA A 82 8.46 -23.43 -34.80
C ALA A 82 9.27 -24.69 -34.48
N LEU A 83 10.03 -25.20 -35.44
CA LEU A 83 10.94 -26.34 -35.22
C LEU A 83 12.05 -25.99 -34.22
N GLU A 84 12.67 -24.82 -34.34
CA GLU A 84 13.68 -24.34 -33.40
C GLU A 84 13.13 -24.22 -31.97
N ILE A 85 11.88 -23.77 -31.78
CA ILE A 85 11.23 -23.72 -30.47
C ILE A 85 10.95 -25.13 -29.94
N ALA A 86 10.47 -26.03 -30.80
CA ALA A 86 10.12 -27.40 -30.41
C ALA A 86 11.35 -28.25 -30.05
N LEU A 87 12.48 -28.01 -30.70
CA LEU A 87 13.73 -28.72 -30.47
C LEU A 87 14.59 -28.10 -29.35
N ASP A 88 14.34 -26.85 -28.96
CA ASP A 88 15.08 -26.21 -27.87
C ASP A 88 14.62 -26.72 -26.49
N GLY A 89 15.55 -27.35 -25.75
CA GLY A 89 15.31 -27.85 -24.39
C GLY A 89 14.86 -26.78 -23.40
N THR A 90 15.27 -25.53 -23.61
CA THR A 90 14.95 -24.36 -22.79
C THR A 90 13.51 -23.90 -23.04
N TYR A 91 13.13 -23.77 -24.32
CA TYR A 91 11.88 -23.13 -24.71
C TYR A 91 10.75 -24.11 -25.00
N LYS A 92 10.99 -25.43 -25.13
CA LYS A 92 9.92 -26.43 -25.37
C LYS A 92 8.78 -26.38 -24.35
N LYS A 93 9.04 -25.87 -23.13
CA LYS A 93 8.03 -25.68 -22.07
C LYS A 93 6.86 -24.78 -22.48
N VAL A 94 7.06 -23.86 -23.44
CA VAL A 94 5.97 -23.00 -23.94
C VAL A 94 4.89 -23.80 -24.68
N LEU A 95 5.23 -24.96 -25.22
CA LEU A 95 4.30 -25.86 -25.90
C LEU A 95 3.33 -26.56 -24.93
N TRP A 96 3.59 -26.49 -23.62
CA TRP A 96 2.71 -27.04 -22.58
C TRP A 96 1.75 -25.99 -22.00
N TRP A 97 1.80 -24.76 -22.49
CA TRP A 97 0.87 -23.73 -22.06
C TRP A 97 -0.55 -24.06 -22.54
N PRO A 98 -1.58 -23.68 -21.77
CA PRO A 98 -2.96 -23.92 -22.16
C PRO A 98 -3.36 -23.02 -23.34
N ASP A 99 -4.35 -23.43 -24.13
CA ASP A 99 -4.78 -22.73 -25.35
C ASP A 99 -5.10 -21.23 -25.17
N PHE A 100 -5.51 -20.81 -23.97
CA PHE A 100 -5.81 -19.41 -23.63
C PHE A 100 -4.59 -18.59 -23.18
N TRP A 101 -3.37 -19.11 -23.32
CA TRP A 101 -2.13 -18.42 -22.90
C TRP A 101 -1.98 -17.03 -23.52
N PHE A 102 -2.52 -16.82 -24.72
CA PHE A 102 -2.43 -15.53 -25.43
C PHE A 102 -3.09 -14.36 -24.68
N SER A 103 -4.03 -14.66 -23.76
CA SER A 103 -4.68 -13.64 -22.94
C SER A 103 -3.77 -13.06 -21.86
N ASP A 104 -2.77 -13.83 -21.44
CA ASP A 104 -1.78 -13.44 -20.44
C ASP A 104 -0.71 -12.54 -21.11
N HIS A 105 -0.61 -11.29 -20.64
CA HIS A 105 0.28 -10.32 -21.24
C HIS A 105 1.76 -10.73 -21.13
N ASP A 106 2.15 -11.29 -19.99
CA ASP A 106 3.53 -11.61 -19.70
C ASP A 106 3.97 -12.82 -20.53
N LYS A 107 3.13 -13.85 -20.63
CA LYS A 107 3.40 -15.01 -21.51
C LYS A 107 3.47 -14.61 -22.98
N ARG A 108 2.62 -13.67 -23.41
CA ARG A 108 2.62 -13.16 -24.78
C ARG A 108 3.90 -12.40 -25.12
N GLU A 109 4.36 -11.51 -24.25
CA GLU A 109 5.62 -10.79 -24.47
C GLU A 109 6.83 -11.74 -24.40
N TYR A 110 6.81 -12.71 -23.47
CA TYR A 110 7.85 -13.72 -23.38
C TYR A 110 7.92 -14.60 -24.65
N PHE A 111 6.78 -15.07 -25.17
CA PHE A 111 6.76 -15.86 -26.40
C PHE A 111 7.21 -15.06 -27.63
N LYS A 112 6.86 -13.77 -27.71
CA LYS A 112 7.38 -12.89 -28.77
C LYS A 112 8.91 -12.82 -28.73
N GLU A 113 9.50 -12.74 -27.54
CA GLU A 113 10.94 -12.70 -27.38
C GLU A 113 11.60 -14.00 -27.85
N ILE A 114 11.05 -15.15 -27.45
CA ILE A 114 11.50 -16.47 -27.93
C ILE A 114 11.46 -16.53 -29.46
N VAL A 115 10.35 -16.09 -30.05
CA VAL A 115 10.18 -16.07 -31.51
C VAL A 115 11.22 -15.17 -32.17
N ARG A 116 11.53 -13.99 -31.62
CA ARG A 116 12.58 -13.10 -32.16
C ARG A 116 13.96 -13.78 -32.12
N ILE A 117 14.33 -14.36 -30.98
CA ILE A 117 15.61 -15.05 -30.79
C ILE A 117 15.72 -16.22 -31.79
N LYS A 118 14.68 -17.06 -31.88
CA LYS A 118 14.68 -18.22 -32.78
C LYS A 118 14.63 -17.83 -34.26
N LEU A 119 13.97 -16.73 -34.59
CA LEU A 119 14.00 -16.18 -35.94
C LEU A 119 15.40 -15.70 -36.32
N ALA A 120 16.11 -15.02 -35.43
CA ALA A 120 17.49 -14.61 -35.66
C ALA A 120 18.41 -15.82 -35.92
N ILE A 121 18.25 -16.89 -35.13
CA ILE A 121 18.96 -18.16 -35.33
C ILE A 121 18.63 -18.77 -36.70
N ALA A 122 17.34 -18.90 -37.02
CA ALA A 122 16.91 -19.47 -38.30
C ALA A 122 17.44 -18.68 -39.51
N ILE A 123 17.48 -17.35 -39.43
CA ILE A 123 18.02 -16.48 -40.48
C ILE A 123 19.54 -16.64 -40.60
N ALA A 124 20.27 -16.68 -39.49
CA ALA A 124 21.73 -16.86 -39.53
C ALA A 124 22.11 -18.23 -40.10
N ASN A 125 21.40 -19.29 -39.68
CA ASN A 125 21.56 -20.64 -40.23
C ASN A 125 21.28 -20.67 -41.74
N ALA A 126 20.23 -19.97 -42.20
CA ALA A 126 19.93 -19.86 -43.62
C ALA A 126 21.02 -19.09 -44.41
N LYS A 127 21.68 -18.11 -43.78
CA LYS A 127 22.77 -17.33 -44.37
C LYS A 127 24.15 -17.97 -44.22
N GLY A 128 24.28 -19.07 -43.47
CA GLY A 128 25.57 -19.65 -43.11
C GLY A 128 26.43 -18.73 -42.24
N SER A 129 25.80 -17.84 -41.45
CA SER A 129 26.48 -16.88 -40.58
C SER A 129 26.36 -17.29 -39.12
N ALA A 130 27.35 -16.93 -38.28
CA ALA A 130 27.26 -17.12 -36.85
C ALA A 130 26.24 -16.13 -36.25
N VAL A 131 25.36 -16.62 -35.37
CA VAL A 131 24.41 -15.77 -34.66
C VAL A 131 25.15 -15.02 -33.57
N ASP A 132 25.15 -13.69 -33.62
CA ASP A 132 25.51 -12.88 -32.47
C ASP A 132 24.28 -12.75 -31.55
N LEU A 133 24.25 -13.56 -30.48
CA LEU A 133 23.17 -13.52 -29.48
C LEU A 133 23.39 -12.45 -28.41
N SER A 134 24.49 -11.69 -28.46
CA SER A 134 24.82 -10.69 -27.44
C SER A 134 23.81 -9.54 -27.37
N GLU A 135 23.14 -9.24 -28.50
CA GLU A 135 22.10 -8.22 -28.55
C GLU A 135 20.84 -8.63 -27.77
N PHE A 136 20.53 -9.92 -27.72
CA PHE A 136 19.37 -10.45 -26.99
C PHE A 136 19.64 -10.59 -25.48
N GLN A 137 20.89 -10.80 -25.07
CA GLN A 137 21.27 -10.87 -23.64
C GLN A 137 21.21 -9.50 -22.94
N LYS A 138 21.44 -8.40 -23.65
CA LYS A 138 21.32 -7.04 -23.07
C LYS A 138 19.90 -6.68 -22.67
N ASN A 139 18.90 -7.21 -23.37
CA ASN A 139 17.49 -7.03 -22.99
C ASN A 139 17.15 -7.70 -21.66
N GLU A 140 17.89 -8.72 -21.24
CA GLU A 140 17.67 -9.39 -19.96
C GLU A 140 18.11 -8.50 -18.79
N GLU A 141 19.24 -7.79 -18.90
CA GLU A 141 19.66 -6.78 -17.92
C GLU A 141 18.72 -5.56 -17.88
N GLU A 142 18.22 -5.12 -19.03
CA GLU A 142 17.17 -4.10 -19.07
C GLU A 142 15.87 -4.60 -18.43
N SER A 143 15.53 -5.87 -18.61
CA SER A 143 14.38 -6.51 -17.95
C SER A 143 14.56 -6.55 -16.43
N GLU A 144 15.75 -6.90 -15.92
CA GLU A 144 16.02 -6.85 -14.47
C GLU A 144 15.91 -5.43 -13.91
N LEU A 145 16.40 -4.43 -14.64
CA LEU A 145 16.28 -3.02 -14.27
C LEU A 145 14.80 -2.60 -14.24
N VAL A 146 14.01 -2.97 -15.26
CA VAL A 146 12.58 -2.70 -15.35
C VAL A 146 11.82 -3.40 -14.22
N ILE A 147 12.15 -4.65 -13.90
CA ILE A 147 11.58 -5.39 -12.76
C ILE A 147 11.92 -4.68 -11.46
N GLY A 148 13.16 -4.23 -11.29
CA GLY A 148 13.61 -3.46 -10.12
C GLY A 148 12.88 -2.12 -9.97
N LEU A 149 12.68 -1.39 -11.07
CA LEU A 149 11.92 -0.15 -11.10
C LEU A 149 10.44 -0.39 -10.76
N ARG A 150 9.81 -1.40 -11.34
CA ARG A 150 8.41 -1.78 -11.01
C ARG A 150 8.25 -2.11 -9.54
N LYS A 151 9.18 -2.89 -8.97
CA LYS A 151 9.19 -3.19 -7.54
C LYS A 151 9.29 -1.90 -6.70
N LYS A 152 10.18 -0.98 -7.08
CA LYS A 152 10.34 0.28 -6.37
C LYS A 152 9.11 1.18 -6.48
N ILE A 153 8.42 1.18 -7.62
CA ILE A 153 7.12 1.85 -7.79
C ILE A 153 6.10 1.28 -6.80
N THR A 154 5.96 -0.06 -6.73
CA THR A 154 5.01 -0.68 -5.79
C THR A 154 5.34 -0.36 -4.33
N GLU A 155 6.62 -0.35 -3.94
CA GLU A 155 7.07 0.03 -2.59
C GLU A 155 6.73 1.50 -2.26
N LEU A 156 6.92 2.41 -3.21
CA LEU A 156 6.59 3.83 -3.05
C LEU A 156 5.08 4.05 -2.99
N GLU A 157 4.29 3.32 -3.77
CA GLU A 157 2.83 3.37 -3.73
C GLU A 157 2.27 2.88 -2.39
N GLU A 158 2.83 1.79 -1.84
CA GLU A 158 2.47 1.31 -0.51
C GLU A 158 2.86 2.31 0.58
N ALA A 159 4.05 2.91 0.50
CA ALA A 159 4.49 3.94 1.43
C ALA A 159 3.55 5.16 1.39
N LEU A 160 3.13 5.57 0.20
CA LEU A 160 2.18 6.67 0.01
C LEU A 160 0.78 6.33 0.55
N ARG A 161 0.32 5.10 0.36
CA ARG A 161 -0.95 4.62 0.97
C ARG A 161 -0.88 4.67 2.50
N LYS A 162 0.23 4.23 3.10
CA LYS A 162 0.45 4.31 4.56
C LYS A 162 0.52 5.76 5.06
N ALA A 163 1.19 6.64 4.33
CA ALA A 163 1.29 8.05 4.68
C ALA A 163 -0.09 8.74 4.68
N ARG A 164 -0.93 8.47 3.67
CA ARG A 164 -2.31 8.97 3.62
C ARG A 164 -3.17 8.48 4.79
N ALA A 165 -3.08 7.20 5.13
CA ALA A 165 -3.81 6.65 6.28
C ALA A 165 -3.38 7.31 7.61
N LEU A 166 -2.08 7.60 7.77
CA LEU A 166 -1.57 8.33 8.94
C LEU A 166 -2.04 9.78 8.96
N GLN A 167 -2.10 10.44 7.79
CA GLN A 167 -2.64 11.80 7.67
C GLN A 167 -4.12 11.84 8.04
N GLU A 168 -4.94 10.95 7.50
CA GLU A 168 -6.37 10.86 7.83
C GLU A 168 -6.59 10.62 9.35
N ALA A 169 -5.78 9.76 9.96
CA ALA A 169 -5.84 9.52 11.40
C ALA A 169 -5.43 10.75 12.23
N ALA A 170 -4.42 11.49 11.78
CA ALA A 170 -3.99 12.74 12.43
C ALA A 170 -5.07 13.83 12.31
N GLU A 171 -5.66 14.00 11.13
CA GLU A 171 -6.76 14.95 10.90
C GLU A 171 -7.99 14.61 11.74
N ALA A 172 -8.35 13.32 11.85
CA ALA A 172 -9.43 12.87 12.73
C ALA A 172 -9.16 13.25 14.20
N ARG A 173 -7.93 13.05 14.67
CA ARG A 173 -7.52 13.44 16.03
C ARG A 173 -7.57 14.96 16.24
N CYS A 174 -7.20 15.76 15.24
CA CYS A 174 -7.36 17.21 15.31
C CYS A 174 -8.82 17.61 15.47
N ARG A 175 -9.74 17.03 14.68
CA ARG A 175 -11.19 17.30 14.79
C ARG A 175 -11.75 16.92 16.16
N GLU A 176 -11.30 15.80 16.74
CA GLU A 176 -11.69 15.40 18.10
C GLU A 176 -11.23 16.41 19.16
N LEU A 177 -9.98 16.90 19.05
CA LEU A 177 -9.44 17.91 19.96
C LEU A 177 -10.14 19.27 19.80
N GLU A 178 -10.49 19.67 18.58
CA GLU A 178 -11.27 20.88 18.31
C GLU A 178 -12.67 20.79 18.94
N ALA A 179 -13.35 19.65 18.78
CA ALA A 179 -14.66 19.41 19.39
C ALA A 179 -14.58 19.43 20.92
N ALA A 180 -13.56 18.79 21.51
CA ALA A 180 -13.35 18.81 22.96
C ALA A 180 -13.04 20.23 23.49
N ALA A 181 -12.28 21.03 22.74
CA ALA A 181 -12.01 22.41 23.08
C ALA A 181 -13.27 23.30 23.01
N ALA A 182 -14.12 23.07 22.01
CA ALA A 182 -15.41 23.76 21.88
C ALA A 182 -16.35 23.42 23.05
N GLU A 183 -16.49 22.13 23.40
CA GLU A 183 -17.28 21.72 24.58
C GLU A 183 -16.76 22.32 25.88
N ALA A 184 -15.43 22.38 26.06
CA ALA A 184 -14.83 22.99 27.24
C ALA A 184 -15.10 24.50 27.31
N ALA A 185 -15.06 25.20 26.17
CA ALA A 185 -15.41 26.61 26.06
C ALA A 185 -16.88 26.87 26.40
N ASP A 186 -17.80 26.02 25.93
CA ASP A 186 -19.23 26.12 26.26
C ASP A 186 -19.48 25.91 27.76
N ARG A 187 -18.80 24.93 28.38
CA ARG A 187 -18.87 24.70 29.84
C ARG A 187 -18.34 25.90 30.63
N MET A 188 -17.27 26.52 30.16
CA MET A 188 -16.73 27.75 30.75
C MET A 188 -17.72 28.90 30.64
N ALA A 189 -18.32 29.12 29.47
CA ALA A 189 -19.33 30.16 29.28
C ALA A 189 -20.56 29.93 30.17
N ALA A 190 -20.96 28.68 30.38
CA ALA A 190 -22.02 28.32 31.32
C ALA A 190 -21.63 28.61 32.78
N MET A 191 -20.40 28.25 33.20
CA MET A 191 -19.89 28.56 34.54
C MET A 191 -19.75 30.07 34.79
N GLU A 192 -19.33 30.85 33.80
CA GLU A 192 -19.25 32.30 33.91
C GLU A 192 -20.62 32.93 34.14
N LYS A 193 -21.66 32.43 33.45
CA LYS A 193 -23.04 32.85 33.70
C LYS A 193 -23.52 32.49 35.11
N SER A 194 -23.20 31.30 35.62
CA SER A 194 -23.57 30.93 37.01
C SER A 194 -22.80 31.73 38.05
N LEU A 195 -21.52 32.05 37.82
CA LEU A 195 -20.73 32.92 38.69
C LEU A 195 -21.31 34.33 38.73
N GLU A 196 -21.73 34.86 37.59
CA GLU A 196 -22.37 36.18 37.51
C GLU A 196 -23.72 36.21 38.25
N GLN A 197 -24.50 35.12 38.19
CA GLN A 197 -25.72 34.97 38.99
C GLN A 197 -25.43 34.94 40.49
N LEU A 198 -24.46 34.12 40.94
CA LEU A 198 -24.04 34.07 42.34
C LEU A 198 -23.52 35.42 42.85
N ARG A 199 -22.78 36.17 42.02
CA ARG A 199 -22.31 37.52 42.36
C ARG A 199 -23.47 38.49 42.58
N LYS A 200 -24.53 38.39 41.76
CA LYS A 200 -25.75 39.19 41.93
C LYS A 200 -26.50 38.79 43.21
N GLU A 201 -26.69 37.51 43.45
CA GLU A 201 -27.34 36.99 44.66
C GLU A 201 -26.61 37.41 45.94
N VAL A 202 -25.28 37.32 45.98
CA VAL A 202 -24.46 37.81 47.09
C VAL A 202 -24.66 39.32 47.32
N LYS A 203 -24.70 40.11 46.23
CA LYS A 203 -24.89 41.56 46.29
C LYS A 203 -26.28 41.93 46.79
N ASP A 204 -27.31 41.20 46.37
CA ASP A 204 -28.69 41.44 46.78
C ASP A 204 -28.93 40.97 48.23
N ALA A 205 -28.37 39.82 48.63
CA ALA A 205 -28.37 39.38 50.02
C ALA A 205 -27.68 40.40 50.95
N TYR A 206 -26.55 40.97 50.52
CA TYR A 206 -25.84 42.01 51.27
C TYR A 206 -26.64 43.32 51.36
N ARG A 207 -27.36 43.72 50.31
CA ARG A 207 -28.27 44.87 50.36
C ARG A 207 -29.45 44.62 51.30
N ASN A 208 -30.02 43.42 51.26
CA ASN A 208 -31.16 43.04 52.09
C ASN A 208 -30.78 42.96 53.58
N SER A 209 -29.58 42.48 53.91
CA SER A 209 -29.08 42.48 55.30
C SER A 209 -28.83 43.89 55.84
N LEU A 210 -28.42 44.84 54.99
CA LEU A 210 -28.32 46.26 55.36
C LEU A 210 -29.70 46.91 55.61
N ALA A 211 -30.75 46.48 54.91
CA ALA A 211 -32.08 47.06 55.00
C ALA A 211 -32.88 46.55 56.22
N ALA A 212 -32.56 45.37 56.77
CA ALA A 212 -33.20 44.78 57.95
C ALA A 212 -32.16 44.36 59.00
N PRO A 213 -31.55 45.32 59.72
CA PRO A 213 -30.53 45.04 60.73
C PRO A 213 -31.14 44.29 61.92
N GLY A 214 -30.82 43.00 62.07
CA GLY A 214 -31.28 42.15 63.19
C GLY A 214 -31.73 40.74 62.82
N SER A 215 -31.67 40.35 61.53
CA SER A 215 -31.95 38.97 61.10
C SER A 215 -30.67 38.14 61.08
N ASP A 216 -30.36 37.43 62.17
CA ASP A 216 -29.18 36.56 62.32
C ASP A 216 -29.06 35.51 61.19
N GLY A 217 -30.18 35.07 60.59
CA GLY A 217 -30.16 34.15 59.46
C GLY A 217 -29.54 34.70 58.15
N SER A 218 -29.40 36.02 58.02
CA SER A 218 -28.88 36.67 56.80
C SER A 218 -27.35 36.64 56.70
N GLU A 219 -26.64 36.54 57.82
CA GLU A 219 -25.18 36.51 57.83
C GLU A 219 -24.63 35.12 57.48
N GLU A 220 -25.28 34.06 57.98
CA GLU A 220 -24.95 32.67 57.62
C GLU A 220 -25.16 32.39 56.12
N GLU A 221 -26.23 32.94 55.54
CA GLU A 221 -26.53 32.79 54.11
C GLU A 221 -25.49 33.48 53.22
N ILE A 222 -25.02 34.68 53.62
CA ILE A 222 -23.94 35.39 52.92
C ILE A 222 -22.62 34.60 52.99
N LEU A 223 -22.29 34.00 54.13
CA LEU A 223 -21.09 33.16 54.27
C LEU A 223 -21.16 31.92 53.38
N LYS A 224 -22.32 31.25 53.32
CA LYS A 224 -22.54 30.08 52.47
C LYS A 224 -22.41 30.43 50.98
N LEU A 225 -23.00 31.54 50.54
CA LEU A 225 -22.89 32.02 49.15
C LEU A 225 -21.45 32.42 48.79
N LYS A 226 -20.70 33.06 49.70
CA LYS A 226 -19.28 33.36 49.50
C LYS A 226 -18.44 32.09 49.36
N GLN A 227 -18.72 31.06 50.15
CA GLN A 227 -18.03 29.78 50.05
C GLN A 227 -18.34 29.09 48.71
N GLN A 228 -19.60 29.10 48.25
CA GLN A 228 -20.00 28.59 46.94
C GLN A 228 -19.34 29.35 45.79
N LEU A 229 -19.22 30.68 45.89
CA LEU A 229 -18.50 31.51 44.93
C LEU A 229 -17.04 31.07 44.82
N LYS A 230 -16.35 30.92 45.96
CA LYS A 230 -14.94 30.51 46.00
C LYS A 230 -14.73 29.13 45.35
N MET A 231 -15.58 28.16 45.70
CA MET A 231 -15.51 26.81 45.10
C MET A 231 -15.75 26.85 43.58
N SER A 232 -16.65 27.71 43.11
CA SER A 232 -16.96 27.85 41.69
C SER A 232 -15.84 28.59 40.93
N GLU A 233 -15.17 29.56 41.54
CA GLU A 233 -13.98 30.23 40.99
C GLU A 233 -12.78 29.27 40.89
N GLU A 234 -12.61 28.37 41.87
CA GLU A 234 -11.60 27.30 41.79
C GLU A 234 -11.90 26.27 40.68
N GLN A 235 -13.18 25.94 40.45
CA GLN A 235 -13.57 25.08 39.33
C GLN A 235 -13.33 25.75 37.97
N ARG A 236 -13.59 27.05 37.86
CA ARG A 236 -13.28 27.85 36.67
C ARG A 236 -11.78 27.84 36.36
N ALA A 237 -10.93 28.09 37.36
CA ALA A 237 -9.49 28.09 37.17
C ALA A 237 -8.96 26.74 36.65
N LYS A 238 -9.51 25.62 37.15
CA LYS A 238 -9.17 24.27 36.66
C LYS A 238 -9.58 24.04 35.21
N LEU A 239 -10.74 24.56 34.80
CA LEU A 239 -11.18 24.45 33.41
C LEU A 239 -10.36 25.34 32.46
N GLU A 240 -9.96 26.54 32.90
CA GLU A 240 -9.05 27.41 32.13
C GLU A 240 -7.70 26.71 31.89
N GLU A 241 -7.14 26.05 32.90
CA GLU A 241 -5.92 25.25 32.77
C GLU A 241 -6.09 24.09 31.76
N MET A 242 -7.21 23.37 31.84
CA MET A 242 -7.53 22.28 30.91
C MET A 242 -7.65 22.77 29.46
N ILE A 243 -8.29 23.93 29.23
CA ILE A 243 -8.39 24.54 27.91
C ILE A 243 -7.00 24.95 27.39
N ALA A 244 -6.14 25.49 28.24
CA ALA A 244 -4.76 25.84 27.86
C ALA A 244 -3.96 24.60 27.43
N GLN A 245 -4.11 23.48 28.16
CA GLN A 245 -3.48 22.21 27.80
C GLN A 245 -4.00 21.67 26.46
N LEU A 246 -5.31 21.70 26.22
CA LEU A 246 -5.89 21.26 24.94
C LEU A 246 -5.42 22.12 23.76
N LYS A 247 -5.33 23.45 23.93
CA LYS A 247 -4.78 24.36 22.91
C LYS A 247 -3.33 24.05 22.59
N MET A 248 -2.52 23.74 23.61
CA MET A 248 -1.12 23.35 23.40
C MET A 248 -1.01 22.03 22.61
N GLN A 249 -1.87 21.04 22.91
CA GLN A 249 -1.92 19.79 22.15
C GLN A 249 -2.38 20.01 20.70
N LEU A 250 -3.34 20.92 20.48
CA LEU A 250 -3.79 21.30 19.14
C LEU A 250 -2.66 21.95 18.33
N GLN A 251 -1.90 22.85 18.93
CA GLN A 251 -0.77 23.51 18.28
C GLN A 251 0.31 22.49 17.87
N GLN A 252 0.65 21.56 18.77
CA GLN A 252 1.60 20.48 18.47
C GLN A 252 1.12 19.57 17.33
N ALA A 253 -0.18 19.29 17.25
CA ALA A 253 -0.76 18.53 16.14
C ALA A 253 -0.75 19.32 14.82
N SER A 254 -1.06 20.62 14.85
CA SER A 254 -0.95 21.54 13.71
C SER A 254 0.46 21.57 13.11
N ASP A 255 1.48 21.72 13.97
CA ASP A 255 2.87 21.79 13.53
C ASP A 255 3.32 20.47 12.88
N SER A 256 2.75 19.34 13.30
CA SER A 256 2.96 18.03 12.66
C SER A 256 2.26 17.91 11.29
N GLY A 257 1.12 18.57 11.11
CA GLY A 257 0.43 18.67 9.81
C GLY A 257 1.27 19.43 8.78
N ALA A 258 1.85 20.57 9.17
CA ALA A 258 2.73 21.35 8.30
C ALA A 258 3.97 20.56 7.83
N ALA A 259 4.48 19.63 8.65
CA ALA A 259 5.55 18.72 8.24
C ALA A 259 5.07 17.67 7.22
N SER A 260 3.84 17.18 7.35
CA SER A 260 3.20 16.27 6.39
C SER A 260 2.98 16.93 5.02
N ASP A 261 2.52 18.18 5.01
CA ASP A 261 2.31 18.95 3.78
C ASP A 261 3.60 19.19 3.00
N ARG A 262 4.71 19.49 3.70
CA ARG A 262 6.04 19.61 3.08
C ARG A 262 6.48 18.29 2.43
N LEU A 263 6.27 17.16 3.09
CA LEU A 263 6.60 15.84 2.55
C LEU A 263 5.76 15.50 1.31
N ASN A 264 4.47 15.84 1.33
CA ASN A 264 3.57 15.65 0.18
C ASN A 264 3.99 16.51 -1.02
N ALA A 265 4.42 17.76 -0.78
CA ALA A 265 4.94 18.63 -1.84
C ALA A 265 6.22 18.06 -2.49
N GLU A 266 7.14 17.51 -1.68
CA GLU A 266 8.34 16.83 -2.20
C GLU A 266 7.98 15.59 -3.04
N LEU A 267 7.01 14.78 -2.61
CA LEU A 267 6.54 13.62 -3.37
C LEU A 267 5.92 14.02 -4.72
N GLN A 268 5.14 15.11 -4.76
CA GLN A 268 4.59 15.60 -6.03
C GLN A 268 5.67 16.15 -6.96
N ALA A 269 6.68 16.84 -6.41
CA ALA A 269 7.83 17.30 -7.19
C ALA A 269 8.62 16.12 -7.78
N ALA A 270 8.83 15.05 -7.00
CA ALA A 270 9.49 13.83 -7.48
C ALA A 270 8.70 13.13 -8.60
N ARG A 271 7.37 13.05 -8.49
CA ARG A 271 6.51 12.48 -9.53
C ARG A 271 6.62 13.23 -10.87
N LYS A 272 6.57 14.57 -10.81
CA LYS A 272 6.72 15.40 -12.03
C LYS A 272 8.09 15.20 -12.70
N ARG A 273 9.16 15.03 -11.92
CA ARG A 273 10.49 14.76 -12.48
C ARG A 273 10.58 13.41 -13.18
N ILE A 274 9.93 12.38 -12.63
CA ILE A 274 9.86 11.06 -13.28
C ILE A 274 9.11 11.17 -14.61
N GLU A 275 7.98 11.85 -14.63
CA GLU A 275 7.17 12.06 -15.85
C GLU A 275 7.95 12.85 -16.93
N ASP A 276 8.75 13.84 -16.52
CA ASP A 276 9.65 14.58 -17.42
C ASP A 276 10.75 13.68 -18.00
N LEU A 277 11.38 12.84 -17.16
CA LEU A 277 12.38 11.87 -17.62
C LEU A 277 11.79 10.83 -18.58
N GLU A 278 10.61 10.31 -18.30
CA GLU A 278 9.89 9.39 -19.20
C GLU A 278 9.58 10.05 -20.55
N SER A 279 9.19 11.32 -20.54
CA SER A 279 8.92 12.10 -21.75
C SER A 279 10.20 12.29 -22.57
N ARG A 280 11.32 12.67 -21.93
CA ARG A 280 12.63 12.81 -22.59
C ARG A 280 13.13 11.49 -23.17
N LEU A 281 12.90 10.38 -22.48
CA LEU A 281 13.28 9.04 -22.95
C LEU A 281 12.45 8.64 -24.18
N LYS A 282 11.15 8.93 -24.16
CA LYS A 282 10.25 8.72 -25.30
C LYS A 282 10.64 9.57 -26.50
N GLU A 283 10.96 10.84 -26.30
CA GLU A 283 11.45 11.74 -27.35
C GLU A 283 12.74 11.20 -27.97
N ALA A 284 13.72 10.80 -27.15
CA ALA A 284 14.97 10.21 -27.61
C ALA A 284 14.75 8.93 -28.44
N CYS A 285 13.82 8.07 -28.02
CA CYS A 285 13.44 6.89 -28.80
C CYS A 285 12.75 7.24 -30.13
N THR A 286 11.88 8.25 -30.16
CA THR A 286 11.18 8.67 -31.39
C THR A 286 12.04 9.47 -32.36
N ALA A 287 13.10 10.13 -31.87
CA ALA A 287 14.04 10.91 -32.68
C ALA A 287 15.04 10.05 -33.47
N ALA A 288 15.13 8.74 -33.18
CA ALA A 288 15.96 7.78 -33.92
C ALA A 288 15.14 6.73 -34.72
N PRO A 289 14.21 7.11 -35.62
CA PRO A 289 13.32 6.16 -36.27
C PRO A 289 13.99 5.29 -37.36
N TYR A 290 15.27 5.51 -37.68
CA TYR A 290 15.98 4.78 -38.75
C TYR A 290 17.44 4.41 -38.42
N CYS A 291 17.78 4.19 -37.14
CA CYS A 291 19.11 3.66 -36.81
C CYS A 291 19.00 2.18 -36.41
N THR A 292 19.22 1.28 -37.38
CA THR A 292 19.49 -0.15 -37.15
C THR A 292 20.88 -0.40 -36.51
N PHE A 293 21.48 0.65 -35.96
CA PHE A 293 22.76 0.64 -35.27
C PHE A 293 22.65 1.72 -34.19
N LEU A 294 22.46 1.34 -32.94
CA LEU A 294 22.48 2.29 -31.83
C LEU A 294 23.85 2.99 -31.82
N PRO A 295 23.94 4.32 -32.04
CA PRO A 295 25.20 5.03 -31.95
C PRO A 295 25.73 4.91 -30.53
N SER A 296 27.03 4.69 -30.37
CA SER A 296 27.70 4.66 -29.06
C SER A 296 27.42 5.91 -28.20
N ASP A 297 26.99 7.00 -28.82
CA ASP A 297 26.59 8.26 -28.17
C ASP A 297 25.25 8.18 -27.42
N LEU A 298 24.38 7.22 -27.74
CA LEU A 298 23.14 6.99 -26.99
C LEU A 298 23.43 6.24 -25.68
N PHE A 299 24.45 5.38 -25.68
CA PHE A 299 24.93 4.68 -24.48
C PHE A 299 25.53 5.65 -23.45
N SER A 300 26.32 6.64 -23.89
CA SER A 300 26.87 7.64 -22.97
C SER A 300 25.79 8.52 -22.34
N LEU A 301 24.67 8.76 -23.05
CA LEU A 301 23.50 9.45 -22.50
C LEU A 301 22.76 8.59 -21.44
N PHE A 302 22.60 7.29 -21.69
CA PHE A 302 22.00 6.36 -20.72
C PHE A 302 22.86 6.22 -19.46
N ASP A 303 24.18 6.11 -19.60
CA ASP A 303 25.10 6.06 -18.47
C ASP A 303 25.11 7.37 -17.68
N ALA A 304 25.04 8.53 -18.35
CA ALA A 304 24.92 9.83 -17.69
C ALA A 304 23.61 9.95 -16.89
N LEU A 305 22.48 9.54 -17.48
CA LEU A 305 21.17 9.51 -16.80
C LEU A 305 21.16 8.54 -15.61
N ARG A 306 21.82 7.38 -15.75
CA ARG A 306 21.97 6.39 -14.67
C ARG A 306 22.83 6.93 -13.53
N GLU A 307 23.96 7.57 -13.83
CA GLU A 307 24.82 8.23 -12.83
C GLU A 307 24.09 9.36 -12.11
N GLU A 308 23.32 10.18 -12.83
CA GLU A 308 22.55 11.28 -12.26
C GLU A 308 21.43 10.77 -11.34
N ALA A 309 20.68 9.74 -11.77
CA ALA A 309 19.69 9.08 -10.94
C ALA A 309 20.31 8.43 -9.68
N GLN A 310 21.50 7.82 -9.78
CA GLN A 310 22.20 7.25 -8.63
C GLN A 310 22.71 8.32 -7.65
N LYS A 311 23.25 9.43 -8.15
CA LYS A 311 23.66 10.59 -7.34
C LYS A 311 22.47 11.19 -6.59
N GLU A 312 21.31 11.29 -7.25
CA GLU A 312 20.10 11.83 -6.63
C GLU A 312 19.54 10.88 -5.55
N ILE A 313 19.53 9.55 -5.80
CA ILE A 313 19.17 8.55 -4.78
C ILE A 313 20.12 8.63 -3.56
N ALA A 314 21.42 8.82 -3.80
CA ALA A 314 22.39 8.99 -2.72
C ALA A 314 22.19 10.30 -1.94
N ALA A 315 21.83 11.40 -2.61
CA ALA A 315 21.52 12.68 -1.99
C ALA A 315 20.26 12.60 -1.12
N LEU A 316 19.19 11.95 -1.62
CA LEU A 316 17.95 11.71 -0.86
C LEU A 316 18.21 10.81 0.37
N LYS A 317 19.09 9.81 0.25
CA LYS A 317 19.52 8.98 1.40
C LYS A 317 20.33 9.78 2.43
N LYS A 318 21.14 10.76 2.00
CA LYS A 318 21.88 11.65 2.91
C LYS A 318 20.98 12.67 3.61
N GLN A 319 19.93 13.15 2.94
CA GLN A 319 18.93 14.06 3.54
C GLN A 319 17.98 13.35 4.49
N LYS A 320 17.71 12.06 4.29
CA LYS A 320 17.27 11.15 5.35
C LYS A 320 18.42 10.93 6.35
N GLY A 321 18.77 11.99 7.09
CA GLY A 321 19.43 11.80 8.39
C GLY A 321 18.62 10.81 9.24
N PRO A 322 19.22 10.17 10.26
CA PRO A 322 18.50 9.23 11.10
C PRO A 322 17.25 9.94 11.60
N VAL A 323 16.08 9.54 11.08
CA VAL A 323 14.80 9.96 11.60
C VAL A 323 14.87 9.49 13.03
N ALA A 324 15.10 10.41 13.97
CA ALA A 324 15.13 10.13 15.38
C ALA A 324 13.84 9.35 15.62
N ALA A 325 14.00 8.05 15.92
CA ALA A 325 12.87 7.19 16.20
C ALA A 325 12.00 7.98 17.16
N PRO A 326 10.72 8.24 16.84
CA PRO A 326 9.87 9.02 17.72
C PRO A 326 10.02 8.35 19.07
N ALA A 327 10.53 9.12 20.05
CA ALA A 327 10.79 8.61 21.38
C ALA A 327 9.57 7.77 21.73
N ARG A 328 9.78 6.46 21.94
CA ARG A 328 8.75 5.60 22.51
C ARG A 328 8.45 6.23 23.86
N GLN A 329 7.56 7.22 23.87
CA GLN A 329 6.80 7.59 25.03
C GLN A 329 6.09 6.30 25.34
N THR A 330 6.63 5.59 26.33
CA THR A 330 5.96 4.54 27.05
C THR A 330 4.59 5.10 27.36
N LEU A 331 3.59 4.72 26.55
CA LEU A 331 2.19 4.95 26.83
C LEU A 331 2.01 4.46 28.27
N ALA A 332 1.74 5.39 29.18
CA ALA A 332 1.26 5.04 30.49
C ALA A 332 0.05 4.13 30.27
N ASP A 333 0.10 2.96 30.90
CA ASP A 333 -0.91 1.92 30.85
C ASP A 333 -2.31 2.57 30.93
N PRO A 334 -3.23 2.34 29.97
CA PRO A 334 -4.57 2.92 29.99
C PRO A 334 -5.35 2.60 31.28
N ARG A 335 -4.89 1.63 32.08
CA ARG A 335 -5.40 1.37 33.44
C ARG A 335 -5.13 2.51 34.43
N HIS A 336 -4.06 3.28 34.27
CA HIS A 336 -3.76 4.43 35.14
C HIS A 336 -4.67 5.64 34.85
N LEU A 337 -5.11 5.84 33.60
CA LEU A 337 -6.06 6.91 33.26
C LEU A 337 -7.49 6.59 33.73
N LEU A 338 -7.89 5.32 33.73
CA LEU A 338 -9.18 4.91 34.31
C LEU A 338 -9.20 4.98 35.85
N ALA A 339 -8.07 4.77 36.53
CA ALA A 339 -7.97 4.94 37.97
C ALA A 339 -8.14 6.40 38.42
N LEU A 340 -7.68 7.38 37.63
CA LEU A 340 -7.87 8.81 37.92
C LEU A 340 -9.31 9.27 37.65
N LEU A 341 -10.02 8.66 36.70
CA LEU A 341 -11.44 8.94 36.46
C LEU A 341 -12.36 8.24 37.48
N SER A 342 -11.95 7.10 38.05
CA SER A 342 -12.71 6.39 39.08
C SER A 342 -12.69 7.07 40.46
N SER A 343 -11.70 7.91 40.76
CA SER A 343 -11.58 8.58 42.07
C SER A 343 -12.38 9.89 42.19
N ASN A 344 -13.00 10.36 41.10
CA ASN A 344 -13.93 11.50 41.12
C ASN A 344 -15.39 11.03 41.05
N GLN A 345 -15.81 10.14 41.95
CA GLN A 345 -17.23 9.88 42.19
C GLN A 345 -17.87 11.11 42.87
N ILE A 346 -18.28 12.07 42.04
CA ILE A 346 -19.35 12.99 42.41
C ILE A 346 -20.63 12.15 42.40
N VAL A 347 -21.23 11.99 43.58
CA VAL A 347 -22.55 11.38 43.79
C VAL A 347 -23.59 12.24 43.08
N VAL A 348 -23.85 11.95 41.80
CA VAL A 348 -25.01 12.50 41.09
C VAL A 348 -26.19 11.57 41.40
N GLY A 349 -27.11 12.08 42.21
CA GLY A 349 -28.36 11.42 42.57
C GLY A 349 -29.13 10.95 41.33
N ARG A 350 -29.45 9.66 41.31
CA ARG A 350 -30.22 8.98 40.28
C ARG A 350 -31.69 9.42 40.36
N VAL A 351 -32.06 10.46 39.60
CA VAL A 351 -33.48 10.82 39.42
C VAL A 351 -34.13 9.74 38.54
N ARG A 352 -34.99 8.94 39.16
CA ARG A 352 -35.75 7.85 38.56
C ARG A 352 -36.91 8.47 37.75
N ALA A 353 -36.72 8.63 36.44
CA ALA A 353 -37.79 9.04 35.54
C ALA A 353 -38.90 7.97 35.52
N LYS A 354 -40.11 8.38 35.91
CA LYS A 354 -41.33 7.59 35.91
C LYS A 354 -41.90 7.58 34.49
N ALA A 355 -41.94 6.41 33.85
CA ALA A 355 -42.51 6.24 32.52
C ALA A 355 -44.03 6.52 32.52
N PRO A 356 -44.58 7.19 31.49
CA PRO A 356 -46.02 7.32 31.33
C PRO A 356 -46.62 6.01 30.81
N SER A 357 -47.62 5.54 31.56
CA SER A 357 -48.50 4.41 31.27
C SER A 357 -49.35 4.69 30.03
N SER A 358 -49.13 3.97 28.93
CA SER A 358 -50.04 3.92 27.80
C SER A 358 -51.15 2.88 28.03
N ALA A 359 -52.32 3.36 28.46
CA ALA A 359 -53.60 2.74 28.09
C ALA A 359 -53.77 2.98 26.57
N GLY A 360 -54.19 2.04 25.72
CA GLY A 360 -55.23 1.04 25.90
C GLY A 360 -56.32 1.36 24.87
N THR A 361 -56.16 0.89 23.63
CA THR A 361 -57.21 1.00 22.61
C THR A 361 -57.30 -0.27 21.78
N LYS A 362 -58.41 -0.96 21.99
CA LYS A 362 -58.86 -2.22 21.39
C LYS A 362 -59.43 -1.92 19.99
N PRO A 363 -59.09 -2.66 18.92
CA PRO A 363 -59.82 -2.53 17.67
C PRO A 363 -61.13 -3.33 17.74
N ALA A 364 -62.22 -2.67 17.39
CA ALA A 364 -63.53 -3.26 17.21
C ALA A 364 -63.55 -4.10 15.91
N ALA A 365 -64.10 -5.30 16.04
CA ALA A 365 -64.50 -6.13 14.92
C ALA A 365 -65.85 -5.65 14.36
N ALA A 366 -65.92 -5.50 13.05
CA ALA A 366 -67.11 -5.57 12.20
C ALA A 366 -66.55 -5.72 10.77
N GLY A 367 -66.99 -6.62 9.91
CA GLY A 367 -68.34 -7.14 9.71
C GLY A 367 -68.57 -7.04 8.21
#